data_AF-A0A1B6KAE7-F1
#
_entry.id   AF-A0A1B6KAE7-F1
#
_cell.length_a   1.000
_cell.length_b   1.000
_cell.length_c   1.000
_cell.angle_alpha   90.00
_cell.angle_beta   90.00
_cell.angle_gamma   90.00
#
_symmetry.space_group_name_H-M   'P 1'
#
loop_
_entity.id
_entity.type
_entity.pdbx_description
1 polymer ?
#
loop_
_entity_poly.entity_id
_entity_poly.type
_entity_poly.pdbx_seq_one_letter_code
_entity_poly.pdbx_strand_id
1 'polypeptide(L)'
;MSDAELQTSVENEEFQLTLNTIPIEVFLHICTFLDGKELIGTLKIVCRSFYEILSDDEVWRAWLKKRWPELPTSNVFYKGDEIPGQLVCLQVDRGLKIWSGEESKMKKFCDESVHIST
;
A
#
# COMPACT_ATOMS: atom_id res chain seq x y z
N MET A 1 33.35 -57.25 -8.37
CA MET A 1 33.93 -56.20 -7.51
C MET A 1 34.38 -55.04 -8.39
N SER A 2 33.51 -54.05 -8.53
CA SER A 2 33.82 -52.61 -8.63
C SER A 2 32.51 -51.93 -9.02
N ASP A 3 31.69 -51.66 -8.00
CA ASP A 3 30.49 -50.85 -8.13
C ASP A 3 30.90 -49.43 -8.48
N ALA A 4 30.53 -48.97 -9.67
CA ALA A 4 30.62 -47.58 -10.05
C ALA A 4 29.47 -46.85 -9.35
N GLU A 5 29.78 -46.25 -8.20
CA GLU A 5 28.88 -45.33 -7.49
C GLU A 5 28.58 -44.13 -8.40
N LEU A 6 27.45 -44.21 -9.08
CA LEU A 6 26.86 -43.11 -9.84
C LEU A 6 26.37 -42.09 -8.82
N GLN A 7 27.23 -41.14 -8.47
CA GLN A 7 26.94 -40.07 -7.54
C GLN A 7 25.93 -39.12 -8.19
N THR A 8 24.65 -39.36 -7.93
CA THR A 8 23.54 -38.46 -8.25
C THR A 8 23.64 -37.23 -7.34
N SER A 9 24.34 -36.19 -7.81
CA SER A 9 24.23 -34.85 -7.24
C SER A 9 22.84 -34.31 -7.57
N VAL A 10 21.86 -34.62 -6.72
CA VAL A 10 20.60 -33.90 -6.67
C VAL A 10 20.96 -32.49 -6.20
N GLU A 11 21.11 -31.58 -7.14
CA GLU A 11 21.18 -30.15 -6.88
C GLU A 11 19.87 -29.78 -6.18
N ASN A 12 19.91 -29.69 -4.85
CA ASN A 12 18.94 -28.90 -4.10
C ASN A 12 19.18 -27.44 -4.49
N GLU A 13 18.65 -27.02 -5.64
CA GLU A 13 18.42 -25.61 -5.91
C GLU A 13 17.47 -25.12 -4.84
N GLU A 14 18.06 -24.61 -3.76
CA GLU A 14 17.34 -23.99 -2.66
C GLU A 14 16.52 -22.85 -3.25
N PHE A 15 15.20 -23.02 -3.27
CA PHE A 15 14.28 -22.08 -3.91
C PHE A 15 14.43 -20.71 -3.24
N GLN A 16 15.21 -19.82 -3.86
CA GLN A 16 15.50 -18.48 -3.34
C GLN A 16 14.26 -17.59 -3.49
N LEU A 17 13.41 -17.64 -2.47
CA LEU A 17 12.17 -16.87 -2.41
C LEU A 17 12.50 -15.44 -1.96
N THR A 18 12.43 -14.51 -2.90
CA THR A 18 12.70 -13.08 -2.70
C THR A 18 11.45 -12.27 -3.04
N LEU A 19 11.37 -11.02 -2.56
CA LEU A 19 10.22 -10.16 -2.88
C LEU A 19 10.04 -9.88 -4.39
N ASN A 20 11.09 -10.03 -5.21
CA ASN A 20 11.00 -9.90 -6.67
C ASN A 20 10.60 -11.19 -7.38
N THR A 21 10.75 -12.35 -6.74
CA THR A 21 10.47 -13.67 -7.34
C THR A 21 9.10 -14.23 -6.94
N ILE A 22 8.41 -13.60 -6.00
CA ILE A 22 7.04 -13.95 -5.63
C ILE A 22 6.02 -13.43 -6.65
N PRO A 23 4.84 -14.08 -6.75
CA PRO A 23 3.72 -13.55 -7.54
C PRO A 23 3.34 -12.13 -7.10
N ILE A 24 2.96 -11.30 -8.07
CA ILE A 24 2.63 -9.90 -7.84
C ILE A 24 1.47 -9.73 -6.85
N GLU A 25 0.50 -10.64 -6.83
CA GLU A 25 -0.62 -10.60 -5.90
C GLU A 25 -0.17 -10.78 -4.44
N VAL A 26 0.83 -11.62 -4.21
CA VAL A 26 1.43 -11.83 -2.89
C VAL A 26 2.23 -10.60 -2.49
N PHE A 27 3.02 -10.04 -3.41
CA PHE A 27 3.73 -8.78 -3.18
C PHE A 27 2.78 -7.64 -2.82
N LEU A 28 1.70 -7.45 -3.58
CA LEU A 28 0.69 -6.44 -3.32
C LEU A 28 -0.06 -6.71 -2.01
N HIS A 29 -0.26 -7.96 -1.64
CA HIS A 29 -0.80 -8.31 -0.33
C HIS A 29 0.15 -7.91 0.81
N ILE A 30 1.45 -8.16 0.69
CA ILE A 30 2.44 -7.67 1.66
C ILE A 30 2.38 -6.14 1.75
N CYS A 31 2.26 -5.44 0.62
CA CYS A 31 2.11 -3.99 0.58
C CYS A 31 0.87 -3.50 1.36
N THR A 32 -0.20 -4.31 1.51
CA THR A 32 -1.36 -3.91 2.33
C THR A 32 -1.06 -3.79 3.82
N PHE A 33 0.08 -4.26 4.32
CA PHE A 33 0.48 -4.11 5.73
C PHE A 33 1.38 -2.91 5.99
N LEU A 34 1.85 -2.23 4.93
CA LEU A 34 2.74 -1.08 5.02
C LEU A 34 1.95 0.22 4.90
N ASP A 35 2.48 1.29 5.49
CA ASP A 35 1.92 2.63 5.34
C ASP A 35 2.20 3.15 3.92
N GLY A 36 1.29 3.94 3.34
CA GLY A 36 1.46 4.51 2.00
C GLY A 36 2.74 5.34 1.87
N LYS A 37 3.16 5.99 2.96
CA LYS A 37 4.42 6.73 3.03
C LYS A 37 5.64 5.82 2.84
N GLU A 38 5.64 4.63 3.44
CA GLU A 38 6.74 3.66 3.33
C GLU A 38 6.76 3.02 1.95
N LEU A 39 5.58 2.71 1.40
CA LEU A 39 5.46 2.20 0.04
C LEU A 39 6.04 3.17 -0.99
N ILE A 40 5.65 4.45 -0.93
CA ILE A 40 6.07 5.46 -1.91
C ILE A 40 7.50 5.93 -1.66
N GLY A 41 7.87 6.18 -0.40
CA GLY A 41 9.15 6.77 -0.03
C GLY A 41 10.30 5.77 0.07
N THR A 42 9.99 4.50 0.29
CA THR A 42 11.00 3.45 0.51
C THR A 42 10.86 2.34 -0.52
N LEU A 43 9.75 1.59 -0.53
CA LEU A 43 9.65 0.36 -1.32
C LEU A 43 9.70 0.62 -2.84
N LYS A 44 9.03 1.69 -3.31
CA LYS A 44 8.97 2.09 -4.72
C LYS A 44 10.34 2.37 -5.34
N ILE A 45 11.34 2.78 -4.55
CA ILE A 45 12.66 3.15 -5.06
C ILE A 45 13.72 2.04 -4.91
N VAL A 46 13.36 0.89 -4.34
CA VAL A 46 14.31 -0.22 -4.10
C VAL A 46 14.77 -0.87 -5.41
N CYS A 47 13.86 -1.09 -6.36
CA CYS A 47 14.18 -1.71 -7.64
C CYS A 47 13.21 -1.24 -8.73
N ARG A 48 13.58 -1.49 -9.99
CA ARG A 48 12.76 -1.12 -11.15
C ARG A 48 11.40 -1.80 -11.16
N SER A 49 11.33 -3.08 -10.78
CA SER A 49 10.08 -3.84 -10.76
C SER A 49 9.08 -3.23 -9.76
N PHE A 50 9.52 -2.93 -8.54
CA PHE A 50 8.67 -2.26 -7.54
C PHE A 50 8.30 -0.86 -7.97
N TYR A 51 9.20 -0.12 -8.62
CA TYR A 51 8.89 1.19 -9.17
C TYR A 51 7.74 1.10 -10.18
N GLU A 52 7.79 0.16 -11.12
CA GLU A 52 6.77 -0.02 -12.16
C GLU A 52 5.43 -0.41 -11.53
N ILE A 53 5.41 -1.41 -10.65
CA ILE A 53 4.20 -1.89 -9.96
C ILE A 53 3.57 -0.79 -9.11
N LEU A 54 4.37 -0.11 -8.27
CA LEU A 54 3.90 0.92 -7.36
C LEU A 54 3.72 2.28 -8.06
N SER A 55 3.98 2.40 -9.36
CA SER A 55 3.62 3.58 -10.17
C SER A 55 2.26 3.43 -10.86
N ASP A 56 1.72 2.22 -10.95
CA ASP A 56 0.42 1.96 -11.58
C ASP A 56 -0.72 2.45 -10.69
N ASP A 57 -1.56 3.33 -11.22
CA ASP A 57 -2.68 3.92 -10.51
C ASP A 57 -3.81 2.92 -10.22
N GLU A 58 -4.02 1.94 -11.11
CA GLU A 58 -5.02 0.88 -10.90
C GLU A 58 -4.66 0.02 -9.69
N VAL A 59 -3.35 -0.21 -9.47
CA VAL A 59 -2.85 -0.91 -8.29
C VAL A 59 -3.22 -0.14 -7.02
N TRP A 60 -3.02 1.17 -6.99
CA TRP A 60 -3.39 2.00 -5.84
C TRP A 60 -4.89 2.06 -5.62
N ARG A 61 -5.69 2.14 -6.69
CA ARG A 61 -7.16 2.08 -6.61
C ARG A 61 -7.66 0.76 -6.03
N ALA A 62 -7.16 -0.36 -6.53
CA ALA A 62 -7.50 -1.69 -6.01
C ALA A 62 -7.03 -1.88 -4.56
N TRP A 63 -5.83 -1.41 -4.25
CA TRP A 63 -5.24 -1.46 -2.91
C TRP A 63 -6.07 -0.66 -1.90
N LEU A 64 -6.46 0.58 -2.24
CA LEU A 64 -7.30 1.45 -1.42
C LEU A 64 -8.64 0.78 -1.08
N LYS A 65 -9.32 0.22 -2.08
CA LYS A 65 -10.58 -0.50 -1.92
C LYS A 65 -10.45 -1.73 -1.01
N LYS A 66 -9.31 -2.42 -1.08
CA LYS A 66 -9.04 -3.61 -0.26
C LYS A 66 -8.67 -3.25 1.19
N ARG A 67 -7.84 -2.21 1.37
CA ARG A 67 -7.35 -1.74 2.67
C ARG A 67 -8.47 -1.08 3.48
N TRP A 68 -9.32 -0.29 2.82
CA TRP A 68 -10.42 0.45 3.45
C TRP A 68 -11.73 0.25 2.67
N PRO A 69 -12.38 -0.91 2.81
CA PRO A 69 -13.62 -1.21 2.10
C PRO A 69 -14.79 -0.32 2.52
N GLU A 70 -14.72 0.29 3.71
CA GLU A 70 -15.75 1.19 4.26
C GLU A 70 -15.64 2.63 3.73
N LEU A 71 -14.48 3.01 3.18
CA LEU A 71 -14.35 4.33 2.59
C LEU A 71 -15.15 4.37 1.28
N PRO A 72 -15.90 5.46 1.01
CA PRO A 72 -16.52 5.66 -0.28
C PRO A 72 -15.41 5.89 -1.32
N THR A 73 -14.83 4.80 -1.83
CA THR A 73 -13.83 4.82 -2.89
C THR A 73 -14.42 5.22 -4.25
N SER A 74 -15.75 5.38 -4.34
CA SER A 74 -16.43 5.91 -5.53
C SER A 74 -16.28 7.43 -5.58
N ASN A 75 -15.99 7.98 -6.77
CA ASN A 75 -16.13 9.35 -7.30
C ASN A 75 -15.82 10.58 -6.40
N VAL A 76 -15.54 10.43 -5.10
CA VAL A 76 -15.27 11.48 -4.12
C VAL A 76 -13.77 11.73 -4.06
N PHE A 77 -12.96 10.66 -4.06
CA PHE A 77 -11.50 10.76 -4.16
C PHE A 77 -11.01 10.90 -5.61
N TYR A 78 -11.79 10.39 -6.57
CA TYR A 78 -11.47 10.35 -8.00
C TYR A 78 -12.45 11.20 -8.81
N LYS A 79 -12.86 12.36 -8.28
CA LYS A 79 -13.74 13.28 -9.00
C LYS A 79 -12.93 13.96 -10.10
N GLY A 80 -12.82 13.29 -11.25
CA GLY A 80 -11.99 13.67 -12.40
C GLY A 80 -10.75 12.79 -12.55
N ASP A 81 -10.25 12.68 -13.78
CA ASP A 81 -9.13 11.81 -14.19
C ASP A 81 -7.73 12.24 -13.64
N GLU A 82 -7.67 13.11 -12.63
CA GLU A 82 -6.45 13.89 -12.36
C GLU A 82 -5.75 13.61 -11.02
N ILE A 83 -6.34 12.86 -10.08
CA ILE A 83 -5.71 12.64 -8.77
C ILE A 83 -5.05 11.25 -8.71
N PRO A 84 -3.71 11.17 -8.63
CA PRO A 84 -3.00 9.91 -8.43
C PRO A 84 -3.45 9.22 -7.14
N GLY A 85 -3.77 7.92 -7.21
CA GLY A 85 -4.17 7.07 -6.09
C GLY A 85 -3.12 7.03 -4.97
N GLN A 86 -1.85 7.25 -5.30
CA GLN A 86 -0.76 7.46 -4.33
C GLN A 86 -1.03 8.64 -3.39
N LEU A 87 -1.51 9.77 -3.93
CA LEU A 87 -1.83 10.96 -3.13
C LEU A 87 -3.07 10.73 -2.28
N VAL A 88 -4.08 10.06 -2.85
CA VAL A 88 -5.29 9.67 -2.10
C VAL A 88 -4.91 8.80 -0.90
N CYS A 89 -4.07 7.79 -1.11
CA CYS A 89 -3.56 6.94 -0.02
C CYS A 89 -2.88 7.75 1.08
N LEU A 90 -1.96 8.65 0.72
CA LEU A 90 -1.24 9.48 1.69
C LEU A 90 -2.19 10.37 2.50
N GLN A 91 -3.23 10.93 1.85
CA GLN A 91 -4.22 11.76 2.52
C GLN A 91 -5.09 10.94 3.48
N VAL A 92 -5.52 9.75 3.06
CA VAL A 92 -6.31 8.83 3.88
C VAL A 92 -5.50 8.37 5.09
N ASP A 93 -4.28 7.88 4.90
CA ASP A 93 -3.38 7.46 5.99
C ASP A 93 -3.16 8.59 7.00
N ARG A 94 -2.88 9.80 6.50
CA ARG A 94 -2.70 10.98 7.35
C ARG A 94 -3.97 11.30 8.11
N GLY A 95 -5.11 11.27 7.44
CA GLY A 95 -6.42 11.45 8.05
C GLY A 95 -6.62 10.46 9.18
N LEU A 96 -6.59 9.17 8.89
CA LEU A 96 -6.80 8.10 9.86
C LEU A 96 -5.86 8.21 11.06
N LYS A 97 -4.60 8.63 10.87
CA LYS A 97 -3.65 8.86 11.96
C LYS A 97 -3.97 10.07 12.85
N ILE A 98 -4.63 11.08 12.29
CA ILE A 98 -5.15 12.23 13.05
C ILE A 98 -6.42 11.80 13.81
N TRP A 99 -7.35 11.13 13.14
CA TRP A 99 -8.63 10.67 13.70
C TRP A 99 -8.47 9.53 14.72
N SER A 100 -7.39 8.74 14.66
CA SER A 100 -7.09 7.69 15.65
C SER A 100 -6.51 8.20 16.96
N GLY A 101 -6.12 9.49 17.02
CA GLY A 101 -5.70 10.14 18.26
C GLY A 101 -6.84 10.96 18.85
N GLU A 102 -7.65 10.33 19.69
CA GLU A 102 -8.81 10.90 20.39
C GLU A 102 -8.52 12.28 21.02
N GLU A 103 -9.43 13.25 20.80
CA GLU A 103 -9.55 14.67 21.20
C GLU A 103 -8.30 15.58 21.21
N SER A 104 -7.12 15.03 21.44
CA SER A 104 -5.87 15.72 21.76
C SER A 104 -5.12 16.21 20.51
N LYS A 105 -5.39 15.62 19.34
CA LYS A 105 -4.77 16.03 18.06
C LYS A 105 -5.68 16.90 17.20
N MET A 106 -6.95 17.03 17.56
CA MET A 106 -7.90 17.87 16.84
C MET A 106 -7.96 19.27 17.44
N LYS A 107 -7.78 20.27 16.60
CA LYS A 107 -8.03 21.65 17.00
C LYS A 107 -9.53 21.83 17.13
N LYS A 108 -10.01 22.11 18.35
CA LYS A 108 -11.40 22.54 18.58
C LYS A 108 -11.54 23.93 17.95
N PHE A 109 -12.47 24.06 17.00
CA PHE A 109 -12.83 25.35 16.42
C PHE A 109 -14.01 25.90 17.21
N CYS A 110 -13.82 27.04 17.87
CA CYS A 110 -14.89 27.80 18.51
C CYS A 110 -15.04 29.11 17.76
N ASP A 111 -16.22 29.33 17.19
CA ASP A 111 -16.58 30.61 16.56
C ASP A 111 -17.73 31.22 17.37
N GLU A 112 -17.44 32.34 18.01
CA GLU A 112 -18.37 33.07 18.86
C GLU A 112 -19.46 33.80 18.05
N SER A 113 -19.32 33.85 16.72
CA SER A 113 -20.24 34.55 15.81
C SER A 113 -21.28 33.64 15.14
N VAL A 114 -21.31 32.35 15.47
CA VAL A 114 -22.31 31.42 14.92
C VAL A 114 -23.65 31.63 15.62
N HIS A 115 -24.51 32.42 14.97
CA HIS A 115 -25.92 32.53 15.35
C HIS A 115 -26.73 31.49 14.56
N ILE A 116 -27.21 30.45 15.23
CA ILE A 116 -28.19 29.52 14.65
C ILE A 116 -29.55 30.20 14.74
N SER A 117 -30.08 30.63 13.60
CA SER A 117 -31.46 31.11 13.49
C SER A 117 -32.37 29.90 13.29
N THR A 118 -33.26 29.65 14.24
CA THR A 118 -34.27 28.57 14.20
C THR A 118 -35.55 29.03 13.54
#